data_AF-A0A1A9S6I2-F1
#
_entry.id   AF-A0A1A9S6I2-F1
#
_cell.length_a   1.000
_cell.length_b   1.000
_cell.length_c   1.000
_cell.angle_alpha   90.00
_cell.angle_beta   90.00
_cell.angle_gamma   90.00
#
_symmetry.space_group_name_H-M   'P 1'
#
loop_
_entity.id
_entity.type
_entity.pdbx_description
1 polymer ?
#
loop_
_entity_poly.entity_id
_entity_poly.type
_entity_poly.pdbx_seq_one_letter_code
_entity_poly.pdbx_strand_id
1 'polypeptide(L)'
;MTDHSSQSLDTVVFRCAACKHTFECAPQTVRDAPECEWHPFAYQAACPKCGETCAQAAWHRNLMKGWANATGPKTPEGKAAVRKNLEGHPTPEETRRTRFNALKHGMNARTATYFPAKPDGYPACRTCTVDREYCRSQPACVKQTQLFMLHHAAFEQRDPRYLTEIYADMQAAITAIVQQILQTIVADGVVLRAPAWKVDQEGNVVIGEYLDRASGEMKVIYEVHAHPLIRSLQDFLSKNGLSLADMGMTPKVIEQEEQALGHLKQDAATQQSLLEFSERSAKALEDLSVLAQRANQRLQQDPVLIEYRQQNGDKS
;
A
#
# COMPACT_ATOMS: atom_id res chain seq x y z
N MET A 1 7.44 -8.37 -42.18
CA MET A 1 6.19 -8.28 -41.39
C MET A 1 5.07 -8.17 -42.40
N THR A 2 4.24 -9.20 -42.49
CA THR A 2 3.06 -9.24 -43.36
C THR A 2 2.10 -8.11 -42.97
N ASP A 3 1.77 -7.23 -43.90
CA ASP A 3 0.78 -6.16 -43.72
C ASP A 3 -0.60 -6.79 -43.52
N HIS A 4 -0.95 -7.18 -42.29
CA HIS A 4 -2.30 -7.71 -42.00
C HIS A 4 -3.39 -6.61 -42.02
N SER A 5 -3.02 -5.36 -42.28
CA SER A 5 -3.96 -4.23 -42.43
C SER A 5 -4.84 -4.33 -43.68
N SER A 6 -4.37 -5.06 -44.70
CA SER A 6 -5.03 -5.23 -46.01
C SER A 6 -5.82 -6.54 -46.15
N GLN A 7 -5.86 -7.38 -45.11
CA GLN A 7 -6.60 -8.64 -45.10
C GLN A 7 -7.89 -8.48 -44.28
N SER A 8 -8.96 -9.19 -44.67
CA SER A 8 -10.19 -9.23 -43.88
C SER A 8 -9.98 -9.98 -42.56
N LEU A 9 -10.59 -9.50 -41.48
CA LEU A 9 -10.50 -10.10 -40.16
C LEU A 9 -11.50 -11.25 -40.00
N ASP A 10 -11.00 -12.39 -39.52
CA ASP A 10 -11.84 -13.57 -39.22
C ASP A 10 -12.71 -13.37 -37.98
N THR A 11 -12.30 -12.50 -37.05
CA THR A 11 -13.00 -12.25 -35.79
C THR A 11 -13.03 -10.75 -35.50
N VAL A 12 -14.23 -10.23 -35.17
CA VAL A 12 -14.47 -8.79 -34.95
C VAL A 12 -15.35 -8.56 -33.73
N VAL A 13 -15.01 -7.53 -32.95
CA VAL A 13 -15.83 -7.08 -31.81
C VAL A 13 -16.92 -6.10 -32.28
N PHE A 14 -18.16 -6.41 -31.95
CA PHE A 14 -19.35 -5.62 -32.22
C PHE A 14 -19.97 -5.08 -30.93
N ARG A 15 -20.61 -3.92 -31.01
CA ARG A 15 -21.43 -3.37 -29.92
C ARG A 15 -22.79 -2.99 -30.47
N CYS A 16 -23.85 -3.63 -29.95
CA CYS A 16 -25.21 -3.28 -30.32
C CYS A 16 -25.62 -1.92 -29.75
N ALA A 17 -26.22 -1.06 -30.58
CA ALA A 17 -26.73 0.24 -30.15
C ALA A 17 -27.99 0.11 -29.28
N ALA A 18 -28.92 -0.80 -29.64
CA ALA A 18 -30.19 -0.98 -28.95
C ALA A 18 -30.03 -1.64 -27.57
N CYS A 19 -29.37 -2.79 -27.50
CA CYS A 19 -29.24 -3.54 -26.23
C CYS A 19 -27.92 -3.30 -25.48
N LYS A 20 -27.02 -2.47 -26.02
CA LYS A 20 -25.67 -2.16 -25.48
C LYS A 20 -24.78 -3.40 -25.26
N HIS A 21 -25.16 -4.56 -25.77
CA HIS A 21 -24.41 -5.80 -25.63
C HIS A 21 -23.19 -5.78 -26.55
N THR A 22 -22.03 -6.08 -25.97
CA THR A 22 -20.78 -6.29 -26.69
C THR A 22 -20.58 -7.78 -26.91
N PHE A 23 -20.26 -8.16 -28.14
CA PHE A 23 -20.01 -9.54 -28.52
C PHE A 23 -18.90 -9.62 -29.56
N GLU A 24 -18.26 -10.78 -29.64
CA GLU A 24 -17.18 -11.08 -30.57
C GLU A 24 -17.61 -12.26 -31.43
N CYS A 25 -17.59 -12.09 -32.75
CA CYS A 25 -17.97 -13.15 -33.68
C CYS A 25 -17.33 -12.93 -35.06
N ALA A 26 -17.44 -13.94 -35.92
CA ALA A 26 -17.12 -13.77 -37.33
C ALA A 26 -18.10 -12.78 -37.97
N PRO A 27 -17.64 -11.87 -38.84
CA PRO A 27 -18.50 -10.92 -39.53
C PRO A 27 -19.47 -11.66 -40.46
N GLN A 28 -20.76 -11.33 -40.39
CA GLN A 28 -21.76 -11.90 -41.31
C GLN A 28 -21.72 -11.21 -42.66
N THR A 29 -21.37 -9.93 -42.69
CA THR A 29 -21.21 -9.16 -43.92
C THR A 29 -19.95 -8.31 -43.83
N VAL A 30 -19.11 -8.44 -44.85
CA VAL A 30 -17.93 -7.60 -45.07
C VAL A 30 -18.25 -6.70 -46.25
N ARG A 31 -18.18 -5.38 -46.06
CA ARG A 31 -18.33 -4.39 -47.12
C ARG A 31 -16.98 -3.72 -47.37
N ASP A 32 -16.65 -3.53 -48.64
CA ASP A 32 -15.48 -2.75 -49.01
C ASP A 32 -15.73 -1.27 -48.67
N ALA A 33 -14.79 -0.69 -47.92
CA ALA A 33 -14.80 0.70 -47.47
C ALA A 33 -13.45 1.34 -47.85
N PRO A 34 -13.19 1.57 -49.14
CA PRO A 34 -11.89 2.03 -49.64
C PRO A 34 -11.50 3.43 -49.11
N GLU A 35 -12.47 4.22 -48.63
CA GLU A 35 -12.24 5.48 -47.94
C GLU A 35 -11.47 5.36 -46.61
N CYS A 36 -11.36 4.15 -46.05
CA CYS A 36 -10.61 3.90 -44.82
C CYS A 36 -9.17 3.47 -45.14
N GLU A 37 -8.27 4.45 -45.23
CA GLU A 37 -6.85 4.25 -45.58
C GLU A 37 -6.12 3.18 -44.72
N TRP A 38 -6.53 3.00 -43.45
CA TRP A 38 -5.89 2.07 -42.51
C TRP A 38 -6.51 0.67 -42.50
N HIS A 39 -7.77 0.50 -42.93
CA HIS A 39 -8.42 -0.80 -43.02
C HIS A 39 -9.65 -0.71 -43.95
N PRO A 40 -9.56 -1.23 -45.18
CA PRO A 40 -10.55 -0.99 -46.25
C PRO A 40 -11.79 -1.89 -46.16
N PHE A 41 -12.11 -2.40 -44.96
CA PHE A 41 -13.26 -3.30 -44.74
C PHE A 41 -14.14 -2.80 -43.59
N ALA A 42 -15.44 -2.76 -43.83
CA ALA A 42 -16.47 -2.48 -42.84
C ALA A 42 -17.26 -3.77 -42.53
N TYR A 43 -17.30 -4.12 -41.24
CA TYR A 43 -17.92 -5.35 -40.77
C TYR A 43 -19.29 -5.12 -40.16
N GLN A 44 -20.21 -6.06 -40.42
CA GLN A 44 -21.54 -6.11 -39.81
C GLN A 44 -21.87 -7.54 -39.33
N ALA A 45 -22.58 -7.63 -38.20
CA ALA A 45 -23.09 -8.88 -37.66
C ALA A 45 -24.40 -8.65 -36.88
N ALA A 46 -25.33 -9.60 -36.92
CA ALA A 46 -26.55 -9.58 -36.12
C ALA A 46 -26.25 -9.78 -34.63
N CYS A 47 -26.90 -9.01 -33.76
CA CYS A 47 -26.75 -9.16 -32.32
C CYS A 47 -27.39 -10.48 -31.84
N PRO A 48 -26.70 -11.31 -31.05
CA PRO A 48 -27.26 -12.56 -30.54
C PRO A 48 -28.42 -12.37 -29.55
N LYS A 49 -28.62 -11.15 -29.02
CA LYS A 49 -29.69 -10.86 -28.04
C LYS A 49 -30.95 -10.26 -28.65
N CYS A 50 -30.81 -9.33 -29.58
CA CYS A 50 -31.96 -8.61 -30.16
C CYS A 50 -32.11 -8.83 -31.68
N GLY A 51 -31.21 -9.56 -32.32
CA GLY A 51 -31.25 -9.83 -33.76
C GLY A 51 -30.89 -8.65 -34.66
N GLU A 52 -30.70 -7.46 -34.11
CA GLU A 52 -30.45 -6.24 -34.89
C GLU A 52 -29.03 -6.22 -35.47
N THR A 53 -28.89 -5.76 -36.71
CA THR A 53 -27.60 -5.66 -37.39
C THR A 53 -26.72 -4.59 -36.75
N CYS A 54 -25.57 -5.01 -36.23
CA CYS A 54 -24.63 -4.15 -35.52
C CYS A 54 -23.39 -3.91 -36.37
N ALA A 55 -22.91 -2.66 -36.37
CA ALA A 55 -21.60 -2.32 -36.90
C ALA A 55 -20.48 -2.66 -35.89
N GLN A 56 -19.27 -2.78 -36.39
CA GLN A 56 -18.06 -2.95 -35.58
C GLN A 56 -17.97 -1.91 -34.45
N ALA A 57 -17.51 -2.32 -33.27
CA ALA A 57 -17.33 -1.42 -32.14
C ALA A 57 -16.28 -0.33 -32.43
N ALA A 58 -16.59 0.93 -32.08
CA ALA A 58 -15.74 2.08 -32.38
C ALA A 58 -14.32 1.97 -31.80
N TRP A 59 -14.15 1.44 -30.59
CA TRP A 59 -12.83 1.25 -30.00
C TRP A 59 -12.00 0.19 -30.72
N HIS A 60 -12.64 -0.88 -31.22
CA HIS A 60 -11.96 -1.94 -31.99
C HIS A 60 -11.46 -1.38 -33.32
N ARG A 61 -12.27 -0.53 -33.98
CA ARG A 61 -11.87 0.21 -35.17
C ARG A 61 -10.71 1.18 -34.90
N ASN A 62 -10.73 1.88 -33.76
CA ASN A 62 -9.65 2.79 -33.36
C ASN A 62 -8.35 2.05 -33.01
N LEU A 63 -8.44 0.83 -32.48
CA LEU A 63 -7.27 0.00 -32.20
C LEU A 63 -6.52 -0.37 -33.49
N MET A 64 -7.25 -0.63 -34.58
CA MET A 64 -6.64 -0.82 -35.90
C MET A 64 -5.90 0.41 -36.40
N LYS A 65 -6.44 1.62 -36.15
CA LYS A 65 -5.75 2.89 -36.45
C LYS A 65 -4.45 3.04 -35.66
N GLY A 66 -4.44 2.59 -34.40
CA GLY A 66 -3.22 2.58 -33.56
C GLY A 66 -2.18 1.57 -34.05
N TRP A 67 -2.61 0.38 -34.45
CA TRP A 67 -1.72 -0.69 -34.92
C TRP A 67 -1.06 -0.38 -36.28
N ALA A 68 -1.72 0.39 -37.14
CA ALA A 68 -1.18 0.85 -38.44
C ALA A 68 0.02 1.83 -38.33
N ASN A 69 0.58 2.03 -37.13
CA ASN A 69 1.73 2.92 -36.87
C ASN A 69 1.55 4.33 -37.48
N ALA A 70 0.32 4.86 -37.39
CA ALA A 70 -0.04 6.15 -37.96
C ALA A 70 0.37 7.36 -37.09
N THR A 71 0.86 7.13 -35.88
CA THR A 71 1.28 8.19 -34.96
C THR A 71 2.81 8.32 -34.91
N GLY A 72 3.33 9.20 -35.76
CA GLY A 72 4.73 9.65 -35.76
C GLY A 72 5.17 10.16 -37.14
N PRO A 73 6.03 11.19 -37.24
CA PRO A 73 6.51 11.66 -38.53
C PRO A 73 7.35 10.58 -39.22
N LYS A 74 6.93 10.17 -40.42
CA LYS A 74 7.65 9.16 -41.23
C LYS A 74 8.78 9.79 -42.06
N THR A 75 8.68 11.08 -42.36
CA THR A 75 9.66 11.81 -43.17
C THR A 75 10.96 12.09 -42.39
N PRO A 76 12.12 12.10 -43.05
CA PRO A 76 13.39 12.45 -42.40
C PRO A 76 13.35 13.87 -41.80
N GLU A 77 12.69 14.80 -42.48
CA GLU A 77 12.46 16.17 -42.00
C GLU A 77 11.58 16.21 -40.75
N GLY A 78 10.49 15.45 -40.72
CA GLY A 78 9.61 15.41 -39.55
C GLY A 78 10.29 14.74 -38.34
N LYS A 79 11.13 13.73 -38.57
CA LYS A 79 11.98 13.14 -37.53
C LYS A 79 13.03 14.11 -37.03
N ALA A 80 13.60 14.94 -37.90
CA ALA A 80 14.55 15.97 -37.52
C ALA A 80 13.88 17.09 -36.70
N ALA A 81 12.67 17.52 -37.08
CA ALA A 81 11.88 18.50 -36.34
C ALA A 81 11.51 18.01 -34.93
N VAL A 82 11.08 16.74 -34.79
CA VAL A 82 10.82 16.14 -33.47
C VAL A 82 12.09 16.03 -32.64
N ARG A 83 13.22 15.67 -33.25
CA ARG A 83 14.51 15.58 -32.55
C ARG A 83 14.99 16.95 -32.06
N LYS A 84 14.83 17.99 -32.88
CA LYS A 84 15.13 19.38 -32.52
C LYS A 84 14.22 19.90 -31.39
N ASN A 85 12.96 19.49 -31.36
CA ASN A 85 12.04 19.81 -30.26
C ASN A 85 12.36 19.06 -28.95
N LEU A 86 13.11 17.96 -29.03
CA LEU A 86 13.57 17.18 -27.87
C LEU A 86 14.96 17.61 -27.37
N GLU A 87 15.72 18.37 -28.16
CA GLU A 87 17.00 18.93 -27.73
C GLU A 87 16.78 19.92 -26.58
N GLY A 88 17.44 19.66 -25.44
CA GLY A 88 17.28 20.47 -24.23
C GLY A 88 16.15 20.00 -23.29
N HIS A 89 15.37 18.98 -23.69
CA HIS A 89 14.33 18.37 -22.86
C HIS A 89 14.70 16.92 -22.45
N PRO A 90 14.33 16.49 -21.24
CA PRO A 90 13.69 17.27 -20.20
C PRO A 90 14.69 18.21 -19.50
N THR A 91 14.29 19.46 -19.33
CA THR A 91 15.01 20.43 -18.49
C THR A 91 15.07 19.95 -17.03
N PRO A 92 15.94 20.51 -16.17
CA PRO A 92 15.97 20.15 -14.74
C PRO A 92 14.62 20.30 -14.02
N GLU A 93 13.83 21.32 -14.38
CA GLU A 93 12.48 21.53 -13.83
C GLU A 93 11.48 20.51 -14.36
N GLU A 94 11.51 20.19 -15.65
CA GLU A 94 10.66 19.14 -16.24
C GLU A 94 11.05 17.76 -15.72
N THR A 95 12.33 17.51 -15.44
CA THR A 95 12.80 16.28 -14.81
C THR A 95 12.24 16.17 -13.39
N ARG A 96 12.19 17.27 -12.61
CA ARG A 96 11.54 17.30 -11.30
C ARG A 96 10.03 17.03 -11.40
N ARG A 97 9.34 17.67 -12.36
CA ARG A 97 7.90 17.42 -12.61
C ARG A 97 7.64 15.99 -13.08
N THR A 98 8.49 15.45 -13.93
CA THR A 98 8.38 14.07 -14.46
C THR A 98 8.68 13.06 -13.36
N ARG A 99 9.68 13.31 -12.49
CA ARG A 99 9.93 12.50 -11.29
C ARG A 99 8.77 12.57 -10.30
N PHE A 100 8.18 13.74 -10.10
CA PHE A 100 7.01 13.91 -9.22
C PHE A 100 5.77 13.21 -9.78
N ASN A 101 5.52 13.31 -11.08
CA ASN A 101 4.43 12.59 -11.76
C ASN A 101 4.69 11.08 -11.81
N ALA A 102 5.94 10.65 -11.96
CA ALA A 102 6.34 9.25 -11.86
C ALA A 102 6.19 8.72 -10.41
N LEU A 103 6.31 9.56 -9.39
CA LEU A 103 5.99 9.20 -8.01
C LEU A 103 4.47 9.05 -7.79
N LYS A 104 3.66 9.86 -8.48
CA LYS A 104 2.19 9.82 -8.41
C LYS A 104 1.58 8.64 -9.18
N HIS A 105 2.26 8.13 -10.22
CA HIS A 105 1.71 7.12 -11.15
C HIS A 105 2.60 5.89 -11.38
N GLY A 106 3.84 5.88 -10.88
CA GLY A 106 4.81 4.83 -11.14
C GLY A 106 4.77 3.71 -10.11
N MET A 107 5.05 2.50 -10.59
CA MET A 107 5.32 1.17 -9.98
C MET A 107 5.39 0.98 -8.45
N ASN A 108 5.70 2.00 -7.66
CA ASN A 108 5.69 2.00 -6.18
C ASN A 108 4.48 2.72 -5.57
N ALA A 109 3.64 3.37 -6.39
CA ALA A 109 2.37 3.94 -5.96
C ALA A 109 1.39 2.79 -5.63
N ARG A 110 1.52 2.24 -4.43
CA ARG A 110 0.46 1.42 -3.84
C ARG A 110 -0.74 2.35 -3.68
N THR A 111 -1.80 2.09 -4.44
CA THR A 111 -3.10 2.70 -4.14
C THR A 111 -3.42 2.32 -2.70
N ALA A 112 -3.37 3.29 -1.79
CA ALA A 112 -3.89 3.08 -0.45
C ALA A 112 -5.36 2.71 -0.64
N THR A 113 -5.68 1.43 -0.47
CA THR A 113 -7.05 0.94 -0.42
C THR A 113 -7.63 1.44 0.88
N TYR A 114 -8.05 2.71 0.88
CA TYR A 114 -8.67 3.33 2.04
C TYR A 114 -9.88 2.50 2.47
N PHE A 115 -10.02 2.31 3.78
CA PHE A 115 -11.18 1.65 4.34
C PHE A 115 -12.41 2.52 4.04
N PRO A 116 -13.43 2.03 3.31
CA PRO A 116 -14.58 2.85 2.96
C PRO A 116 -15.30 3.35 4.21
N ALA A 117 -15.82 4.57 4.17
CA ALA A 117 -16.68 5.07 5.24
C ALA A 117 -17.99 4.27 5.26
N LYS A 118 -18.12 3.36 6.22
CA LYS A 118 -19.33 2.58 6.49
C LYS A 118 -19.73 2.78 7.94
N PRO A 119 -20.58 3.78 8.25
CA PRO A 119 -21.12 3.94 9.59
C PRO A 119 -21.76 2.63 10.05
N ASP A 120 -21.41 2.16 11.24
CA ASP A 120 -21.85 0.88 11.83
C ASP A 120 -21.49 -0.39 11.03
N GLY A 121 -20.69 -0.27 9.97
CA GLY A 121 -20.26 -1.40 9.13
C GLY A 121 -19.05 -2.17 9.66
N TYR A 122 -18.32 -1.61 10.63
CA TYR A 122 -17.17 -2.25 11.26
C TYR A 122 -17.47 -2.60 12.72
N PRO A 123 -16.94 -3.72 13.26
CA PRO A 123 -17.10 -4.05 14.67
C PRO A 123 -16.65 -2.93 15.62
N ALA A 124 -15.57 -2.23 15.26
CA ALA A 124 -15.04 -1.09 16.00
C ALA A 124 -15.95 0.14 15.99
N CYS A 125 -16.97 0.22 15.12
CA CYS A 125 -17.90 1.35 15.10
C CYS A 125 -18.74 1.44 16.38
N ARG A 126 -18.99 0.32 17.08
CA ARG A 126 -19.82 0.29 18.29
C ARG A 126 -19.24 1.10 19.44
N THR A 127 -17.91 1.18 19.53
CA THR A 127 -17.16 1.90 20.55
C THR A 127 -16.45 3.14 19.98
N CYS A 128 -16.72 3.48 18.72
CA CYS A 128 -16.06 4.58 18.04
C CYS A 128 -16.60 5.92 18.54
N THR A 129 -15.68 6.81 18.93
CA THR A 129 -16.00 8.16 19.41
C THR A 129 -16.26 9.17 18.28
N VAL A 130 -16.10 8.76 17.02
CA VAL A 130 -16.30 9.64 15.86
C VAL A 130 -17.80 9.81 15.61
N ASP A 131 -18.23 11.05 15.49
CA ASP A 131 -19.62 11.38 15.17
C ASP A 131 -20.07 10.70 13.85
N ARG A 132 -21.30 10.19 13.83
CA ARG A 132 -21.85 9.40 12.74
C ARG A 132 -22.11 10.25 11.50
N GLU A 133 -22.53 11.51 11.67
CA GLU A 133 -22.74 12.44 10.56
C GLU A 133 -21.40 12.78 9.91
N TYR A 134 -20.40 13.11 10.73
CA TYR A 134 -19.03 13.31 10.26
C TYR A 134 -18.44 12.06 9.59
N CYS A 135 -18.62 10.87 10.17
CA CYS A 135 -18.14 9.62 9.59
C CYS A 135 -18.70 9.35 8.19
N ARG A 136 -19.98 9.67 7.97
CA ARG A 136 -20.65 9.49 6.68
C ARG A 136 -20.19 10.48 5.62
N SER A 137 -19.78 11.69 6.02
CA SER A 137 -19.29 12.71 5.09
C SER A 137 -17.87 12.47 4.62
N GLN A 138 -17.09 11.64 5.33
CA GLN A 138 -15.72 11.33 4.95
C GLN A 138 -15.64 10.29 3.82
N PRO A 139 -14.66 10.39 2.90
CA PRO A 139 -14.45 9.39 1.86
C PRO A 139 -13.93 8.04 2.40
N ALA A 140 -13.39 8.03 3.63
CA ALA A 140 -12.80 6.87 4.27
C ALA A 140 -13.05 6.85 5.78
N CYS A 141 -12.99 5.66 6.39
CA CYS A 141 -13.05 5.50 7.84
C CYS A 141 -11.81 6.13 8.50
N VAL A 142 -12.00 7.20 9.25
CA VAL A 142 -10.91 7.99 9.86
C VAL A 142 -10.05 7.14 10.79
N LYS A 143 -10.67 6.34 11.68
CA LYS A 143 -9.96 5.53 12.67
C LYS A 143 -9.13 4.41 12.06
N GLN A 144 -9.70 3.67 11.12
CA GLN A 144 -8.97 2.59 10.43
C GLN A 144 -7.87 3.15 9.54
N THR A 145 -8.12 4.29 8.89
CA THR A 145 -7.09 4.98 8.10
C THR A 145 -5.96 5.49 8.99
N GLN A 146 -6.27 6.06 10.16
CA GLN A 146 -5.25 6.50 11.14
C GLN A 146 -4.37 5.33 11.59
N LEU A 147 -4.98 4.20 11.98
CA LEU A 147 -4.27 2.99 12.39
C LEU A 147 -3.34 2.49 11.28
N PHE A 148 -3.87 2.39 10.05
CA PHE A 148 -3.08 1.97 8.90
C PHE A 148 -1.90 2.91 8.63
N MET A 149 -2.13 4.22 8.66
CA MET A 149 -1.08 5.21 8.44
C MET A 149 0.00 5.18 9.52
N LEU A 150 -0.36 4.94 10.79
CA LEU A 150 0.61 4.77 11.88
C LEU A 150 1.49 3.55 11.66
N HIS A 151 0.91 2.39 11.30
CA HIS A 151 1.68 1.22 10.94
C HIS A 151 2.57 1.47 9.71
N HIS A 152 2.02 2.10 8.68
CA HIS A 152 2.77 2.39 7.47
C HIS A 152 3.96 3.34 7.73
N ALA A 153 3.74 4.41 8.50
CA ALA A 153 4.77 5.35 8.89
C ALA A 153 5.86 4.69 9.75
N ALA A 154 5.49 3.83 10.71
CA ALA A 154 6.45 3.07 11.51
C ALA A 154 7.33 2.16 10.65
N PHE A 155 6.75 1.51 9.63
CA PHE A 155 7.51 0.68 8.69
C PHE A 155 8.39 1.48 7.74
N GLU A 156 7.91 2.62 7.22
CA GLU A 156 8.71 3.47 6.34
C GLU A 156 9.88 4.14 7.08
N GLN A 157 9.64 4.62 8.30
CA GLN A 157 10.66 5.29 9.11
C GLN A 157 11.57 4.30 9.86
N ARG A 158 11.23 3.00 9.85
CA ARG A 158 11.90 1.94 10.63
C ARG A 158 12.01 2.28 12.12
N ASP A 159 11.04 3.01 12.65
CA ASP A 159 10.98 3.36 14.07
C ASP A 159 9.78 2.65 14.71
N PRO A 160 10.00 1.58 15.50
CA PRO A 160 8.93 0.82 16.14
C PRO A 160 8.28 1.58 17.30
N ARG A 161 8.85 2.69 17.77
CA ARG A 161 8.34 3.44 18.93
C ARG A 161 6.92 3.93 18.73
N TYR A 162 6.54 4.28 17.50
CA TYR A 162 5.18 4.72 17.15
C TYR A 162 4.10 3.66 17.37
N LEU A 163 4.47 2.38 17.49
CA LEU A 163 3.52 1.28 17.68
C LEU A 163 3.51 0.75 19.11
N THR A 164 4.38 1.26 19.98
CA THR A 164 4.51 0.76 21.36
C THR A 164 3.21 0.85 22.15
N GLU A 165 2.51 1.99 22.09
CA GLU A 165 1.21 2.17 22.75
C GLU A 165 0.16 1.19 22.21
N ILE A 166 0.07 1.06 20.88
CA ILE A 166 -0.91 0.15 20.23
C ILE A 166 -0.64 -1.31 20.62
N TYR A 167 0.63 -1.72 20.64
CA TYR A 167 1.01 -3.07 21.03
C TYR A 167 0.86 -3.31 22.52
N ALA A 168 1.11 -2.31 23.37
CA ALA A 168 0.86 -2.40 24.81
C ALA A 168 -0.63 -2.63 25.09
N ASP A 169 -1.51 -1.86 24.44
CA ASP A 169 -2.96 -2.02 24.55
C ASP A 169 -3.42 -3.39 24.04
N MET A 170 -2.90 -3.84 22.89
CA MET A 170 -3.22 -5.16 22.35
C MET A 170 -2.76 -6.28 23.29
N GLN A 171 -1.58 -6.15 23.88
CA GLN A 171 -1.05 -7.14 24.82
C GLN A 171 -1.87 -7.18 26.10
N ALA A 172 -2.26 -6.02 26.64
CA ALA A 172 -3.16 -5.94 27.79
C ALA A 172 -4.50 -6.63 27.50
N ALA A 173 -5.08 -6.42 26.31
CA ALA A 173 -6.32 -7.05 25.90
C ALA A 173 -6.18 -8.59 25.79
N ILE A 174 -5.08 -9.09 25.21
CA ILE A 174 -4.83 -10.54 25.12
C ILE A 174 -4.65 -11.14 26.53
N THR A 175 -3.89 -10.48 27.40
CA THR A 175 -3.70 -10.93 28.78
C THR A 175 -5.03 -10.95 29.55
N ALA A 176 -5.91 -9.97 29.34
CA ALA A 176 -7.24 -9.97 29.93
C ALA A 176 -8.09 -11.16 29.47
N ILE A 177 -8.05 -11.52 28.18
CA ILE A 177 -8.73 -12.71 27.66
C ILE A 177 -8.19 -13.98 28.29
N VAL A 178 -6.86 -14.10 28.41
CA VAL A 178 -6.20 -15.24 29.07
C VAL A 178 -6.63 -15.35 30.53
N GLN A 179 -6.69 -14.22 31.25
CA GLN A 179 -7.17 -14.19 32.63
C GLN A 179 -8.64 -14.62 32.74
N GLN A 180 -9.48 -14.20 31.81
CA GLN A 180 -10.89 -14.60 31.78
C GLN A 180 -11.04 -16.10 31.50
N ILE A 181 -10.27 -16.66 30.56
CA ILE A 181 -10.23 -18.11 30.30
C ILE A 181 -9.82 -18.87 31.56
N LEU A 182 -8.79 -18.40 32.28
CA LEU A 182 -8.35 -19.01 33.53
C LEU A 182 -9.45 -18.95 34.61
N GLN A 183 -10.15 -17.82 34.75
CA GLN A 183 -11.26 -17.69 35.68
C GLN A 183 -12.41 -18.66 35.38
N THR A 184 -12.76 -18.83 34.10
CA THR A 184 -13.78 -19.81 33.68
C THR A 184 -13.35 -21.24 34.00
N ILE A 185 -12.10 -21.61 33.71
CA ILE A 185 -11.55 -22.93 34.04
C ILE A 185 -11.56 -23.18 35.56
N VAL A 186 -11.27 -22.17 36.37
CA VAL A 186 -11.32 -22.28 37.84
C VAL A 186 -12.76 -22.44 38.34
N ALA A 187 -13.72 -21.76 37.72
CA ALA A 187 -15.13 -21.84 38.11
C ALA A 187 -15.77 -23.19 37.74
N ASP A 188 -15.54 -23.68 36.52
CA ASP A 188 -16.12 -24.93 36.02
C ASP A 188 -15.34 -26.18 36.50
N GLY A 189 -14.09 -25.97 36.93
CA GLY A 189 -13.15 -27.04 37.26
C GLY A 189 -12.38 -27.54 36.03
N VAL A 190 -11.23 -28.16 36.26
CA VAL A 190 -10.33 -28.67 35.19
C VAL A 190 -10.98 -29.80 34.38
N VAL A 191 -12.02 -30.41 34.95
CA VAL A 191 -12.59 -31.68 34.49
C VAL A 191 -14.09 -31.54 34.33
N LEU A 192 -14.59 -31.72 33.11
CA LEU A 192 -16.02 -31.75 32.81
C LEU A 192 -16.50 -33.20 32.82
N ARG A 193 -17.60 -33.47 33.54
CA ARG A 193 -18.24 -34.79 33.60
C ARG A 193 -19.51 -34.75 32.78
N ALA A 194 -19.56 -35.51 31.69
CA ALA A 194 -20.75 -35.69 30.88
C ALA A 194 -21.27 -37.11 31.06
N PRO A 195 -22.60 -37.35 31.16
CA PRO A 195 -23.12 -38.70 31.21
C PRO A 195 -22.80 -39.43 29.90
N ALA A 196 -22.27 -40.65 29.99
CA ALA A 196 -22.00 -41.49 28.83
C ALA A 196 -23.33 -41.90 28.20
N TRP A 197 -23.57 -41.52 26.94
CA TRP A 197 -24.79 -41.87 26.21
C TRP A 197 -24.44 -42.56 24.90
N LYS A 198 -25.31 -43.48 24.47
CA LYS A 198 -25.20 -44.15 23.18
C LYS A 198 -26.59 -44.20 22.53
N VAL A 199 -26.63 -44.07 21.21
CA VAL A 199 -27.88 -44.23 20.44
C VAL A 199 -28.02 -45.70 20.07
N ASP A 200 -29.16 -46.29 20.44
CA ASP A 200 -29.50 -47.65 20.02
C ASP A 200 -29.95 -47.71 18.56
N GLN A 201 -30.02 -48.92 17.99
CA GLN A 201 -30.37 -49.13 16.58
C GLN A 201 -31.79 -48.61 16.21
N GLU A 202 -32.63 -48.37 17.21
CA GLU A 202 -34.00 -47.84 17.10
C GLU A 202 -34.07 -46.31 17.28
N GLY A 203 -32.94 -45.63 17.50
CA GLY A 203 -32.85 -44.17 17.60
C GLY A 203 -33.06 -43.60 19.01
N ASN A 204 -33.20 -44.44 20.04
CA ASN A 204 -33.35 -44.00 21.43
C ASN A 204 -31.97 -43.74 22.08
N VAL A 205 -31.89 -42.69 22.91
CA VAL A 205 -30.66 -42.34 23.66
C VAL A 205 -30.66 -43.10 24.99
N VAL A 206 -29.71 -44.01 25.15
CA VAL A 206 -29.51 -44.79 26.38
C VAL A 206 -28.34 -44.19 27.16
N ILE A 207 -28.59 -43.86 28.43
CA ILE A 207 -27.56 -43.42 29.38
C ILE A 207 -26.95 -44.67 30.03
N GLY A 208 -25.62 -44.75 30.06
CA GLY A 208 -24.92 -45.87 30.70
C GLY A 208 -25.06 -45.81 32.21
N GLU A 209 -25.75 -46.78 32.81
CA GLU A 209 -25.89 -46.92 34.27
C GLU A 209 -25.26 -48.24 34.74
N TYR A 210 -24.64 -48.24 35.92
CA TYR A 210 -24.10 -49.44 36.55
C TYR A 210 -24.59 -49.56 38.00
N LEU A 211 -24.77 -50.80 38.46
CA LEU A 211 -25.19 -51.08 39.84
C LEU A 211 -23.94 -51.23 40.71
N ASP A 212 -23.76 -50.30 41.65
CA ASP A 212 -22.57 -50.25 42.50
C ASP A 212 -22.70 -51.28 43.63
N ARG A 213 -21.87 -52.33 43.60
CA ARG A 213 -21.94 -53.49 44.51
C ARG A 213 -21.79 -53.16 46.00
N ALA A 214 -21.28 -51.98 46.33
CA ALA A 214 -21.09 -51.55 47.72
C ALA A 214 -22.29 -50.76 48.31
N SER A 215 -23.15 -50.16 47.47
CA SER A 215 -24.24 -49.28 47.93
C SER A 215 -25.62 -49.70 47.44
N GLY A 216 -25.71 -50.57 46.43
CA GLY A 216 -26.99 -51.06 45.90
C GLY A 216 -27.76 -50.03 45.06
N GLU A 217 -27.19 -48.86 44.81
CA GLU A 217 -27.78 -47.79 44.00
C GLU A 217 -27.28 -47.84 42.55
N MET A 218 -28.17 -47.46 41.62
CA MET A 218 -27.85 -47.29 40.20
C MET A 218 -27.11 -45.97 40.01
N LYS A 219 -25.86 -46.04 39.55
CA LYS A 219 -25.02 -44.85 39.27
C LYS A 219 -24.81 -44.69 37.77
N VAL A 220 -24.93 -43.45 37.31
CA VAL A 220 -24.63 -43.07 35.92
C VAL A 220 -23.12 -43.09 35.69
N ILE A 221 -22.71 -43.66 34.56
CA ILE A 221 -21.33 -43.61 34.06
C ILE A 221 -21.09 -42.22 33.49
N TYR A 222 -20.11 -41.52 34.03
CA TYR A 222 -19.67 -40.22 33.51
C TYR A 222 -18.40 -40.38 32.69
N GLU A 223 -18.41 -39.88 31.46
CA GLU A 223 -17.18 -39.60 30.73
C GLU A 223 -16.52 -38.33 31.26
N VAL A 224 -15.21 -38.41 31.40
CA VAL A 224 -14.37 -37.39 32.01
C VAL A 224 -13.57 -36.73 30.90
N HIS A 225 -13.94 -35.50 30.54
CA HIS A 225 -13.26 -34.72 29.50
C HIS A 225 -12.46 -33.58 30.11
N ALA A 226 -11.29 -33.28 29.54
CA ALA A 226 -10.53 -32.08 29.90
C ALA A 226 -11.28 -30.83 29.44
N HIS A 227 -11.21 -29.75 30.22
CA HIS A 227 -11.87 -28.50 29.87
C HIS A 227 -11.40 -28.00 28.47
N PRO A 228 -12.30 -27.78 27.50
CA PRO A 228 -11.92 -27.50 26.11
C PRO A 228 -11.06 -26.24 25.96
N LEU A 229 -11.25 -25.25 26.84
CA LEU A 229 -10.45 -24.02 26.87
C LEU A 229 -8.98 -24.21 27.28
N ILE A 230 -8.58 -25.34 27.89
CA ILE A 230 -7.17 -25.58 28.26
C ILE A 230 -6.28 -25.66 27.02
N ARG A 231 -6.78 -26.26 25.95
CA ARG A 231 -6.06 -26.33 24.66
C ARG A 231 -5.91 -24.93 24.05
N SER A 232 -6.99 -24.16 24.04
CA SER A 232 -6.97 -22.77 23.54
C SER A 232 -6.01 -21.89 24.36
N LEU A 233 -5.97 -22.06 25.68
CA LEU A 233 -5.03 -21.36 26.56
C LEU A 233 -3.57 -21.68 26.20
N GLN A 234 -3.24 -22.95 25.95
CA GLN A 234 -1.90 -23.37 25.54
C GLN A 234 -1.51 -22.76 24.18
N ASP A 235 -2.44 -22.70 23.23
CA ASP A 235 -2.22 -22.06 21.93
C ASP A 235 -1.99 -20.55 22.06
N PHE A 236 -2.71 -19.86 22.95
CA PHE A 236 -2.52 -18.43 23.18
C PHE A 236 -1.19 -18.11 23.87
N LEU A 237 -0.79 -18.89 24.87
CA LEU A 237 0.49 -18.69 25.58
C LEU A 237 1.70 -18.94 24.67
N SER A 238 1.65 -20.00 23.85
CA SER A 238 2.76 -20.35 22.94
C SER A 238 2.91 -19.34 21.80
N LYS A 239 1.81 -18.91 21.17
CA LYS A 239 1.87 -17.96 20.04
C LYS A 239 2.19 -16.53 20.47
N ASN A 240 1.77 -16.11 21.67
CA ASN A 240 2.09 -14.78 22.18
C ASN A 240 3.58 -14.67 22.58
N GLY A 241 4.18 -15.74 23.12
CA GLY A 241 5.63 -15.78 23.42
C GLY A 241 6.52 -15.55 22.20
N LEU A 242 6.09 -16.01 21.01
CA LEU A 242 6.82 -15.82 19.75
C LEU A 242 6.65 -14.39 19.18
N SER A 243 5.46 -13.81 19.32
CA SER A 243 5.12 -12.45 18.86
C SER A 243 6.05 -11.37 19.43
N LEU A 244 6.39 -11.43 20.73
CA LEU A 244 7.22 -10.41 21.37
C LEU A 244 8.71 -10.49 20.99
N ALA A 245 9.22 -11.70 20.76
CA ALA A 245 10.61 -11.92 20.36
C ALA A 245 10.85 -11.52 18.88
N ASP A 246 9.92 -11.85 17.98
CA ASP A 246 10.03 -11.55 16.55
C ASP A 246 9.77 -10.07 16.21
N MET A 247 9.09 -9.32 17.07
CA MET A 247 8.84 -7.89 16.88
C MET A 247 9.97 -6.97 17.36
N GLY A 248 11.10 -7.53 17.82
CA GLY A 248 12.24 -6.73 18.32
C GLY A 248 11.94 -5.92 19.58
N MET A 249 10.82 -6.19 20.26
CA MET A 249 10.32 -5.41 21.40
C MET A 249 10.66 -6.02 22.76
N THR A 250 11.52 -7.04 22.80
CA THR A 250 12.05 -7.51 24.08
C THR A 250 13.12 -6.54 24.58
N PRO A 251 13.19 -6.25 25.88
CA PRO A 251 14.21 -5.35 26.45
C PRO A 251 15.64 -5.78 26.07
N LYS A 252 15.88 -7.07 25.82
CA LYS A 252 17.16 -7.58 25.31
C LYS A 252 17.53 -7.13 23.89
N VAL A 253 16.55 -6.98 23.00
CA VAL A 253 16.81 -6.51 21.61
C VAL A 253 17.02 -5.00 21.60
N ILE A 254 16.27 -4.26 22.43
CA ILE A 254 16.48 -2.82 22.64
C ILE A 254 17.86 -2.57 23.27
N GLU A 255 18.25 -3.34 24.28
CA GLU A 255 19.60 -3.27 24.88
C GLU A 255 20.70 -3.60 23.86
N GLN A 256 20.47 -4.56 22.95
CA GLN A 256 21.42 -4.88 21.88
C GLN A 256 21.53 -3.77 20.82
N GLU A 257 20.43 -3.14 20.44
CA GLU A 257 20.44 -1.98 19.54
C GLU A 257 21.07 -0.74 20.19
N GLU A 258 20.79 -0.49 21.47
CA GLU A 258 21.41 0.59 22.25
C GLU A 258 22.91 0.35 22.46
N GLN A 259 23.33 -0.89 22.68
CA GLN A 259 24.75 -1.27 22.70
C GLN A 259 25.41 -1.07 21.32
N ALA A 260 24.74 -1.43 20.22
CA ALA A 260 25.25 -1.20 18.87
C ALA A 260 25.38 0.30 18.54
N LEU A 261 24.41 1.12 18.95
CA LEU A 261 24.47 2.59 18.86
C LEU A 261 25.54 3.18 19.78
N GLY A 262 25.77 2.57 20.94
CA GLY A 262 26.86 2.90 21.87
C GLY A 262 28.24 2.62 21.27
N HIS A 263 28.40 1.51 20.55
CA HIS A 263 29.63 1.17 19.84
C HIS A 263 29.95 2.17 18.71
N LEU A 264 28.95 2.62 17.94
CA LEU A 264 29.15 3.67 16.93
C LEU A 264 29.55 5.03 17.53
N LYS A 265 29.20 5.32 18.79
CA LYS A 265 29.66 6.51 19.51
C LYS A 265 31.07 6.36 20.10
N GLN A 266 31.57 5.14 20.26
CA GLN A 266 32.87 4.81 20.85
C GLN A 266 33.98 4.58 19.81
N ASP A 267 33.66 4.55 18.52
CA ASP A 267 34.68 4.55 17.46
C ASP A 267 35.46 5.87 17.48
N ALA A 268 36.56 5.88 18.24
CA ALA A 268 37.49 7.01 18.36
C ALA A 268 38.07 7.46 17.00
N ALA A 269 38.06 6.58 16.00
CA ALA A 269 38.43 6.88 14.62
C ALA A 269 37.46 7.88 13.94
N THR A 270 36.18 7.89 14.32
CA THR A 270 35.18 8.81 13.76
C THR A 270 35.13 10.15 14.51
N GLN A 271 35.53 10.19 15.79
CA GLN A 271 35.70 11.45 16.51
C GLN A 271 36.91 12.24 16.00
N GLN A 272 38.00 11.57 15.64
CA GLN A 272 39.16 12.21 14.99
C GLN A 272 38.78 12.82 13.63
N SER A 273 37.92 12.16 12.84
CA SER A 273 37.48 12.68 11.54
C SER A 273 36.54 13.89 11.65
N LEU A 274 35.74 14.00 12.71
CA LEU A 274 34.90 15.17 12.97
C LEU A 274 35.71 16.39 13.41
N LEU A 275 36.76 16.21 14.22
CA LEU A 275 37.67 17.30 14.57
C LEU A 275 38.44 17.78 13.33
N GLU A 276 38.98 16.88 12.52
CA GLU A 276 39.63 17.23 11.25
C GLU A 276 38.67 17.93 10.28
N PHE A 277 37.40 17.52 10.22
CA PHE A 277 36.37 18.18 9.42
C PHE A 277 36.05 19.58 9.96
N SER A 278 35.95 19.73 11.28
CA SER A 278 35.71 21.02 11.92
C SER A 278 36.86 22.00 11.65
N GLU A 279 38.11 21.55 11.72
CA GLU A 279 39.29 22.36 11.41
C GLU A 279 39.36 22.75 9.93
N ARG A 280 39.01 21.84 9.01
CA ARG A 280 38.92 22.16 7.58
C ARG A 280 37.81 23.17 7.28
N SER A 281 36.67 23.05 7.95
CA SER A 281 35.56 23.99 7.80
C SER A 281 35.89 25.38 8.35
N ALA A 282 36.60 25.45 9.49
CA ALA A 282 37.07 26.69 10.08
C ALA A 282 38.08 27.40 9.16
N LYS A 283 39.06 26.67 8.62
CA LYS A 283 40.03 27.21 7.65
C LYS A 283 39.35 27.73 6.38
N ALA A 284 38.36 27.02 5.85
CA ALA A 284 37.61 27.47 4.68
C ALA A 284 36.82 28.76 4.96
N LEU A 285 36.28 28.92 6.16
CA LEU A 285 35.59 30.15 6.58
C LEU A 285 36.56 31.32 6.78
N GLU A 286 37.76 31.07 7.33
CA GLU A 286 38.82 32.07 7.43
C GLU A 286 39.27 32.53 6.03
N ASP A 287 39.50 31.60 5.10
CA ASP A 287 39.88 31.94 3.72
C ASP A 287 38.78 32.74 2.99
N LEU A 288 37.51 32.39 3.21
CA LEU A 288 36.38 33.16 2.69
C LEU A 288 36.33 34.58 3.27
N SER A 289 36.64 34.74 4.56
CA SER A 289 36.69 36.06 5.19
C SER A 289 37.79 36.94 4.59
N VAL A 290 38.96 36.36 4.28
CA VAL A 290 40.08 37.06 3.63
C VAL A 290 39.72 37.43 2.18
N LEU A 291 39.05 36.53 1.45
CA LEU A 291 38.56 36.82 0.10
C LEU A 291 37.52 37.94 0.10
N ALA A 292 36.59 37.95 1.06
CA ALA A 292 35.60 39.01 1.22
C ALA A 292 36.24 40.36 1.56
N GLN A 293 37.25 40.40 2.43
CA GLN A 293 38.00 41.62 2.73
C GLN A 293 38.73 42.16 1.50
N ARG A 294 39.39 41.30 0.71
CA ARG A 294 40.03 41.68 -0.55
C ARG A 294 39.02 42.16 -1.60
N ALA A 295 37.85 41.53 -1.68
CA ALA A 295 36.77 41.96 -2.57
C ALA A 295 36.25 43.35 -2.19
N ASN A 296 36.03 43.61 -0.90
CA ASN A 296 35.62 44.93 -0.41
C ASN A 296 36.68 46.01 -0.65
N GLN A 297 37.96 45.71 -0.46
CA GLN A 297 39.05 46.65 -0.77
C GLN A 297 39.11 46.97 -2.27
N ARG A 298 38.94 45.97 -3.15
CA ARG A 298 38.86 46.19 -4.60
C ARG A 298 37.64 47.01 -4.99
N LEU A 299 36.50 46.79 -4.34
CA LEU A 299 35.26 47.53 -4.59
C LEU A 299 35.38 49.00 -4.15
N GLN A 300 36.16 49.29 -3.10
CA GLN A 300 36.49 50.66 -2.68
C GLN A 300 37.49 51.35 -3.62
N GLN A 301 38.32 50.59 -4.32
CA GLN A 301 39.31 51.08 -5.28
C GLN A 301 38.78 51.08 -6.73
N ASP A 302 37.54 50.64 -6.94
CA ASP A 302 36.94 50.58 -8.27
C ASP A 302 36.69 51.99 -8.81
N PRO A 303 37.34 52.39 -9.92
CA PRO A 303 37.26 53.75 -10.46
C PRO A 303 35.82 54.16 -10.79
N VAL A 304 34.96 53.22 -11.20
CA VAL A 304 33.56 53.50 -11.54
C VAL A 304 32.75 53.87 -10.29
N LEU A 305 32.99 53.21 -9.15
CA LEU A 305 32.34 53.51 -7.87
C LEU A 305 32.81 54.83 -7.27
N ILE A 306 34.09 55.18 -7.45
CA ILE A 306 34.65 56.47 -7.03
C ILE A 306 34.06 57.60 -7.87
N GLU A 307 33.97 57.43 -9.20
CA GLU A 307 33.31 58.38 -10.09
C GLU A 307 31.82 58.54 -9.75
N TYR A 308 31.12 57.45 -9.41
CA TYR A 308 29.71 57.48 -9.01
C TYR A 308 29.50 58.20 -7.66
N ARG A 309 30.38 58.00 -6.66
CA ARG A 309 30.34 58.74 -5.39
C ARG A 309 30.68 60.23 -5.55
N GLN A 310 31.59 60.56 -6.46
CA GLN A 310 31.94 61.95 -6.78
C GLN A 310 30.81 62.67 -7.53
N GLN A 311 30.07 61.97 -8.39
CA GLN A 311 28.91 62.53 -9.12
C GLN A 311 27.66 62.64 -8.25
N ASN A 312 27.41 61.70 -7.33
CA ASN A 312 26.20 61.69 -6.50
C ASN A 312 26.33 62.36 -5.13
N GLY A 313 27.52 62.89 -4.78
CA GLY A 313 27.73 63.74 -3.61
C GLY A 313 27.06 63.20 -2.35
N ASP A 314 27.67 62.21 -1.70
CA ASP A 314 27.27 61.77 -0.36
C ASP A 314 27.29 62.97 0.60
N LYS A 315 26.12 63.58 0.80
CA LYS A 315 25.84 64.45 1.93
C LYS A 315 25.92 63.58 3.17
N SER A 316 26.83 63.99 4.05
CA SER A 316 27.08 63.45 5.38
C SER A 316 25.81 63.24 6.19
#